data_AF-A0A8T3UXV9-F1
#
_entry.id   AF-A0A8T3UXV9-F1
#
_cell.length_a   1.000
_cell.length_b   1.000
_cell.length_c   1.000
_cell.angle_alpha   90.00
_cell.angle_beta   90.00
_cell.angle_gamma   90.00
#
_symmetry.space_group_name_H-M   'P 1'
#
loop_
_entity.id
_entity.type
_entity.pdbx_description
1 polymer ?
#
loop_
_entity_poly.entity_id
_entity_poly.type
_entity_poly.pdbx_seq_one_letter_code
_entity_poly.pdbx_strand_id
1 'polypeptide(L)'
;MFSKATIKERRQYYREEWDPKDLPEFISTDIKKREFGFDHNGRGPNDRYKVFSNTESLRKFLRYKAPFAAYISVAFYNNPRRREDWLKAEYIFDVDAKDIPIRSCQCDGVCEICLGEALEIVNTLIDTLEGDLGLKNIHLIYSGRGYHIRILDEEMMLANSELRSEVLKYVAGAEVPKSQFINSEISNQSFNFEHFSIPIGYSKIFTDKVKFNVQHLVGNEKLDGINPKLMKDIIASRHHLDNDNWGLFKKDIGPRRYKNLVEAMARVNLATIDAKVSIDLKRILRLPSSLHSKVSMKCMEVKNRETFDPFDKAVPKFVYERKGV
;
A
#
# COMPACT_ATOMS: atom_id res chain seq x y z
N MET A 1 -21.05 4.00 -6.54
CA MET A 1 -20.05 5.01 -6.96
C MET A 1 -19.00 4.38 -7.87
N PHE A 2 -18.45 3.24 -7.48
CA PHE A 2 -17.53 2.46 -8.30
C PHE A 2 -18.23 1.84 -9.51
N SER A 3 -17.91 2.36 -10.69
CA SER A 3 -18.37 1.84 -11.98
C SER A 3 -17.32 2.16 -13.04
N LYS A 4 -17.36 1.42 -14.14
CA LYS A 4 -16.40 1.61 -15.23
C LYS A 4 -16.71 2.92 -15.98
N ALA A 5 -15.69 3.74 -16.22
CA ALA A 5 -15.78 4.92 -17.06
C ALA A 5 -15.87 4.55 -18.54
N THR A 6 -16.84 5.16 -19.22
CA THR A 6 -16.98 5.13 -20.67
C THR A 6 -15.87 5.93 -21.35
N ILE A 7 -15.70 5.76 -22.67
CA ILE A 7 -14.77 6.60 -23.42
C ILE A 7 -15.18 8.09 -23.42
N LYS A 8 -16.49 8.40 -23.38
CA LYS A 8 -16.99 9.78 -23.35
C LYS A 8 -16.58 10.48 -22.06
N GLU A 9 -16.76 9.82 -20.92
CA GLU A 9 -16.40 10.38 -19.60
C GLU A 9 -14.88 10.49 -19.42
N ARG A 10 -14.11 9.53 -19.95
CA ARG A 10 -12.64 9.67 -20.00
C ARG A 10 -12.23 10.91 -20.78
N ARG A 11 -12.85 11.14 -21.95
CA ARG A 11 -12.59 12.34 -22.77
C ARG A 11 -12.99 13.62 -22.05
N GLN A 12 -14.15 13.64 -21.40
CA GLN A 12 -14.63 14.76 -20.59
C GLN A 12 -13.62 15.07 -19.48
N TYR A 13 -13.28 14.07 -18.66
CA TYR A 13 -12.32 14.21 -17.57
C TYR A 13 -10.98 14.82 -18.05
N TYR A 14 -10.34 14.22 -19.05
CA TYR A 14 -9.04 14.70 -19.51
C TYR A 14 -9.09 16.06 -20.21
N ARG A 15 -10.23 16.47 -20.77
CA ARG A 15 -10.37 17.75 -21.49
C ARG A 15 -10.79 18.90 -20.58
N GLU A 16 -11.59 18.62 -19.57
CA GLU A 16 -12.32 19.63 -18.81
C GLU A 16 -11.91 19.68 -17.33
N GLU A 17 -11.44 18.57 -16.75
CA GLU A 17 -11.12 18.49 -15.32
C GLU A 17 -9.63 18.29 -15.06
N TRP A 18 -8.93 17.47 -15.85
CA TRP A 18 -7.51 17.18 -15.62
C TRP A 18 -6.63 18.40 -15.89
N ASP A 19 -5.85 18.81 -14.89
CA ASP A 19 -4.87 19.89 -15.02
C ASP A 19 -3.44 19.39 -14.68
N PRO A 20 -2.41 19.78 -15.45
CA PRO A 20 -1.01 19.59 -15.07
C PRO A 20 -0.64 20.01 -13.65
N LYS A 21 -1.32 21.01 -13.07
CA LYS A 21 -1.08 21.50 -11.71
C LYS A 21 -1.46 20.48 -10.63
N ASP A 22 -2.32 19.51 -10.96
CA ASP A 22 -2.70 18.44 -10.03
C ASP A 22 -1.63 17.35 -9.94
N LEU A 23 -0.60 17.39 -10.80
CA LEU A 23 0.54 16.48 -10.69
C LEU A 23 1.38 16.83 -9.46
N PRO A 24 1.76 15.84 -8.65
CA PRO A 24 2.73 16.04 -7.57
C PRO A 24 4.03 16.64 -8.10
N GLU A 25 4.64 17.51 -7.29
CA GLU A 25 5.86 18.23 -7.64
C GLU A 25 7.02 17.28 -7.97
N PHE A 26 7.15 16.18 -7.23
CA PHE A 26 8.18 15.18 -7.47
C PHE A 26 8.03 14.41 -8.80
N ILE A 27 6.86 14.53 -9.44
CA ILE A 27 6.61 13.99 -10.78
C ILE A 27 6.82 15.05 -11.85
N SER A 28 6.31 16.27 -11.64
CA SER A 28 6.42 17.34 -12.63
C SER A 28 7.86 17.79 -12.84
N THR A 29 8.68 17.82 -11.79
CA THR A 29 10.09 18.23 -11.83
C THR A 29 10.97 17.26 -12.63
N ASP A 30 10.77 15.95 -12.49
CA ASP A 30 11.59 14.92 -13.14
C ASP A 30 10.88 14.22 -14.33
N ILE A 31 9.87 14.86 -14.91
CA ILE A 31 9.06 14.28 -16.00
C ILE A 31 9.88 13.75 -17.18
N LYS A 32 11.00 14.43 -17.50
CA LYS A 32 11.89 14.09 -18.63
C LYS A 32 12.71 12.82 -18.40
N LYS A 33 12.90 12.43 -17.14
CA LYS A 33 13.75 11.28 -16.74
C LYS A 33 12.94 10.00 -16.57
N ARG A 34 11.63 10.04 -16.80
CA ARG A 34 10.72 8.94 -16.49
C ARG A 34 10.08 8.36 -17.74
N GLU A 35 9.81 7.07 -17.65
CA GLU A 35 9.05 6.32 -18.64
C GLU A 35 7.55 6.46 -18.32
N PHE A 36 6.74 6.63 -19.36
CA PHE A 36 5.29 6.61 -19.27
C PHE A 36 4.73 5.39 -20.01
N GLY A 37 3.70 4.80 -19.41
CA GLY A 37 2.95 3.69 -19.96
C GLY A 37 1.45 4.02 -20.01
N PHE A 38 0.76 3.55 -21.05
CA PHE A 38 -0.68 3.79 -21.20
C PHE A 38 -1.43 2.51 -21.54
N ASP A 39 -2.58 2.34 -20.90
CA ASP A 39 -3.62 1.41 -21.32
C ASP A 39 -4.73 2.21 -21.99
N HIS A 40 -5.00 1.96 -23.27
CA HIS A 40 -6.03 2.70 -24.01
C HIS A 40 -7.42 2.06 -23.85
N ASN A 41 -7.49 0.75 -23.65
CA ASN A 41 -8.71 -0.05 -23.83
C ASN A 41 -9.07 -0.95 -22.64
N GLY A 42 -8.32 -0.91 -21.54
CA GLY A 42 -8.51 -1.78 -20.38
C GLY A 42 -7.84 -3.15 -20.51
N ARG A 43 -6.84 -3.30 -21.39
CA ARG A 43 -6.12 -4.56 -21.67
C ARG A 43 -4.71 -4.58 -21.08
N GLY A 44 -4.39 -3.63 -20.20
CA GLY A 44 -3.06 -3.45 -19.63
C GLY A 44 -2.22 -2.38 -20.33
N PRO A 45 -1.13 -1.95 -19.69
CA PRO A 45 -0.30 -0.82 -20.14
C PRO A 45 0.63 -1.23 -21.29
N ASN A 46 0.08 -1.52 -22.47
CA ASN A 46 0.86 -1.99 -23.63
C ASN A 46 1.57 -0.86 -24.38
N ASP A 47 1.08 0.37 -24.29
CA ASP A 47 1.72 1.53 -24.91
C ASP A 47 2.82 2.08 -23.98
N ARG A 48 3.99 1.45 -24.04
CA ARG A 48 5.15 1.67 -23.15
C ARG A 48 6.19 2.62 -23.75
N TYR A 49 7.18 2.98 -22.93
CA TYR A 49 8.38 3.72 -23.34
C TYR A 49 8.10 5.12 -23.89
N LYS A 50 6.98 5.72 -23.48
CA LYS A 50 6.68 7.12 -23.80
C LYS A 50 7.47 8.04 -22.89
N VAL A 51 7.85 9.20 -23.42
CA VAL A 51 8.60 10.23 -22.72
C VAL A 51 7.98 11.57 -23.08
N PHE A 52 7.94 12.47 -22.11
CA PHE A 52 7.37 13.80 -22.26
C PHE A 52 8.41 14.85 -21.89
N SER A 53 8.52 15.89 -22.71
CA SER A 53 9.48 16.97 -22.48
C SER A 53 9.03 17.93 -21.38
N ASN A 54 7.72 18.02 -21.14
CA ASN A 54 7.12 18.84 -20.10
C ASN A 54 5.66 18.40 -19.85
N THR A 55 5.05 18.94 -18.79
CA THR A 55 3.68 18.60 -18.38
C THR A 55 2.62 19.00 -19.42
N GLU A 56 2.87 20.04 -20.23
CA GLU A 56 1.96 20.45 -21.31
C GLU A 56 1.95 19.45 -22.47
N SER A 57 3.10 18.85 -22.81
CA SER A 57 3.16 17.77 -23.80
C SER A 57 2.39 16.53 -23.35
N LEU A 58 2.44 16.22 -22.05
CA LEU A 58 1.64 15.16 -21.42
C LEU A 58 0.15 15.53 -21.44
N ARG A 59 -0.22 16.77 -21.13
CA ARG A 59 -1.60 17.28 -21.22
C ARG A 59 -2.20 17.05 -22.60
N LYS A 60 -1.51 17.48 -23.65
CA LYS A 60 -1.96 17.31 -25.04
C LYS A 60 -2.18 15.85 -25.37
N PHE A 61 -1.29 14.96 -24.94
CA PHE A 61 -1.42 13.53 -25.14
C PHE A 61 -2.65 12.95 -24.42
N LEU A 62 -2.83 13.24 -23.12
CA LEU A 62 -3.95 12.75 -22.33
C LEU A 62 -5.30 13.24 -22.87
N ARG A 63 -5.39 14.53 -23.26
CA ARG A 63 -6.59 15.12 -23.89
C ARG A 63 -6.97 14.46 -25.20
N TYR A 64 -5.97 14.10 -26.01
CA TYR A 64 -6.18 13.50 -27.32
C TYR A 64 -6.52 12.01 -27.22
N LYS A 65 -5.73 11.25 -26.45
CA LYS A 65 -5.88 9.79 -26.34
C LYS A 65 -6.96 9.35 -25.36
N ALA A 66 -7.23 10.12 -24.31
CA ALA A 66 -8.14 9.78 -23.22
C ALA A 66 -7.96 8.31 -22.74
N PRO A 67 -6.75 7.94 -22.28
CA PRO A 67 -6.41 6.56 -21.98
C PRO A 67 -7.30 5.97 -20.88
N PHE A 68 -7.44 4.65 -20.86
CA PHE A 68 -8.12 3.92 -19.79
C PHE A 68 -7.34 4.00 -18.47
N ALA A 69 -6.01 3.95 -18.55
CA ALA A 69 -5.13 4.18 -17.42
C ALA A 69 -3.80 4.77 -17.93
N ALA A 70 -3.24 5.68 -17.13
CA ALA A 70 -1.92 6.24 -17.34
C ALA A 70 -0.99 5.82 -16.21
N TYR A 71 0.26 5.56 -16.54
CA TYR A 71 1.28 5.05 -15.63
C TYR A 71 2.59 5.82 -15.83
N ILE A 72 3.39 5.87 -14.78
CA ILE A 72 4.72 6.47 -14.76
C ILE A 72 5.68 5.53 -14.04
N SER A 73 6.93 5.45 -14.52
CA SER A 73 7.97 4.69 -13.86
C SER A 73 8.31 5.25 -12.50
N VAL A 74 8.56 4.36 -11.54
CA VAL A 74 9.23 4.70 -10.28
C VAL A 74 10.72 4.95 -10.50
N ALA A 75 11.30 4.35 -11.56
CA ALA A 75 12.66 4.58 -11.99
C ALA A 75 12.86 5.88 -12.76
N PHE A 76 14.09 6.37 -12.65
CA PHE A 76 14.65 7.52 -13.34
C PHE A 76 15.78 7.04 -14.25
N TYR A 77 15.87 7.60 -15.43
CA TYR A 77 16.80 7.21 -16.48
C TYR A 77 17.39 8.46 -17.15
N ASN A 78 18.62 8.40 -17.64
CA ASN A 78 19.08 9.38 -18.64
C ASN A 78 18.42 9.14 -20.00
N ASN A 79 18.13 7.88 -20.35
CA ASN A 79 17.42 7.51 -21.58
C ASN A 79 16.14 6.69 -21.30
N PRO A 80 15.06 7.34 -20.82
CA PRO A 80 13.82 6.65 -20.43
C PRO A 80 13.09 5.97 -21.61
N ARG A 81 13.32 6.41 -22.85
CA ARG A 81 12.74 5.78 -24.04
C ARG A 81 13.27 4.36 -24.28
N ARG A 82 14.51 4.08 -23.84
CA ARG A 82 15.10 2.73 -23.90
C ARG A 82 15.21 2.06 -22.53
N ARG A 83 14.91 2.79 -21.44
CA ARG A 83 15.15 2.38 -20.04
C ARG A 83 16.62 2.01 -19.80
N GLU A 84 17.51 2.72 -20.47
CA GLU A 84 18.96 2.66 -20.34
C GLU A 84 19.43 3.74 -19.37
N ASP A 85 20.64 3.59 -18.84
CA ASP A 85 21.28 4.53 -17.92
C ASP A 85 20.38 4.81 -16.70
N TRP A 86 20.02 3.74 -15.99
CA TRP A 86 19.25 3.81 -14.75
C TRP A 86 20.02 4.67 -13.73
N LEU A 87 19.31 5.61 -13.10
CA LEU A 87 19.87 6.57 -12.15
C LEU A 87 19.53 6.19 -10.71
N LYS A 88 18.23 6.02 -10.46
CA LYS A 88 17.63 5.78 -9.15
C LYS A 88 16.17 5.34 -9.34
N ALA A 89 15.52 4.86 -8.29
CA ALA A 89 14.10 4.54 -8.32
C ALA A 89 13.42 4.89 -7.00
N GLU A 90 12.20 5.43 -7.01
CA GLU A 90 11.41 5.58 -5.78
C GLU A 90 11.34 4.23 -5.05
N TYR A 91 11.40 4.27 -3.72
CA TYR A 91 11.02 3.11 -2.91
C TYR A 91 9.54 3.19 -2.60
N ILE A 92 8.81 2.10 -2.80
CA ILE A 92 7.36 2.16 -2.87
C ILE A 92 6.72 1.00 -2.11
N PHE A 93 5.54 1.25 -1.56
CA PHE A 93 4.66 0.24 -1.00
C PHE A 93 3.29 0.36 -1.68
N ASP A 94 2.69 -0.76 -2.06
CA ASP A 94 1.38 -0.81 -2.70
C ASP A 94 0.44 -1.67 -1.86
N VAL A 95 -0.64 -1.05 -1.39
CA VAL A 95 -1.71 -1.67 -0.59
C VAL A 95 -3.00 -1.53 -1.39
N ASP A 96 -3.40 -2.59 -2.09
CA ASP A 96 -4.68 -2.66 -2.82
C ASP A 96 -5.78 -3.15 -1.85
N ALA A 97 -6.77 -2.30 -1.56
CA ALA A 97 -7.84 -2.61 -0.61
C ALA A 97 -8.70 -3.82 -1.02
N LYS A 98 -8.66 -4.17 -2.31
CA LYS A 98 -9.30 -5.38 -2.82
C LYS A 98 -8.60 -6.66 -2.33
N ASP A 99 -7.29 -6.61 -2.17
CA ASP A 99 -6.43 -7.78 -1.98
C ASP A 99 -5.88 -7.89 -0.55
N ILE A 100 -6.30 -7.01 0.37
CA ILE A 100 -6.00 -7.14 1.80
C ILE A 100 -6.54 -8.49 2.31
N PRO A 101 -5.70 -9.34 2.93
CA PRO A 101 -6.10 -10.69 3.34
C PRO A 101 -7.19 -10.73 4.41
N ILE A 102 -7.20 -9.75 5.32
CA ILE A 102 -8.16 -9.63 6.42
C ILE A 102 -8.79 -8.24 6.36
N ARG A 103 -10.10 -8.20 6.18
CA ARG A 103 -10.90 -6.97 6.10
C ARG A 103 -12.31 -7.25 6.58
N SER A 104 -12.95 -6.28 7.24
CA SER A 104 -14.26 -6.52 7.88
C SER A 104 -15.41 -6.58 6.88
N CYS A 105 -15.20 -6.12 5.65
CA CYS A 105 -16.19 -6.16 4.58
C CYS A 105 -16.08 -7.41 3.71
N GLN A 106 -17.20 -7.84 3.11
CA GLN A 106 -17.25 -9.00 2.21
C GLN A 106 -17.51 -8.59 0.74
N CYS A 107 -17.02 -7.41 0.31
CA CYS A 107 -17.27 -6.92 -1.05
C CYS A 107 -16.33 -7.58 -2.08
N ASP A 108 -16.81 -7.84 -3.30
CA ASP A 108 -15.98 -8.43 -4.38
C ASP A 108 -14.92 -7.45 -4.94
N GLY A 109 -15.11 -6.16 -4.73
CA GLY A 109 -14.25 -5.10 -5.22
C GLY A 109 -13.65 -4.28 -4.08
N VAL A 110 -13.95 -2.99 -4.11
CA VAL A 110 -13.60 -2.05 -3.05
C VAL A 110 -14.87 -1.33 -2.57
N CYS A 111 -14.92 -1.06 -1.29
CA CYS A 111 -15.96 -0.28 -0.62
C CYS A 111 -15.30 0.70 0.36
N GLU A 112 -16.11 1.51 1.02
CA GLU A 112 -15.64 2.49 2.00
C GLU A 112 -14.90 1.84 3.17
N ILE A 113 -15.41 0.71 3.67
CA ILE A 113 -14.81 -0.01 4.80
C ILE A 113 -13.39 -0.49 4.49
N CYS A 114 -13.18 -1.26 3.42
CA CYS A 114 -11.83 -1.77 3.11
C CYS A 114 -10.87 -0.66 2.65
N LEU A 115 -11.37 0.44 2.08
CA LEU A 115 -10.53 1.60 1.78
C LEU A 115 -10.10 2.32 3.06
N GLY A 116 -10.98 2.45 4.05
CA GLY A 116 -10.65 2.97 5.37
C GLY A 116 -9.62 2.09 6.09
N GLU A 117 -9.85 0.77 6.12
CA GLU A 117 -8.90 -0.19 6.69
C GLU A 117 -7.55 -0.16 5.96
N ALA A 118 -7.54 -0.05 4.61
CA ALA A 118 -6.31 0.13 3.83
C ALA A 118 -5.56 1.41 4.21
N LEU A 119 -6.28 2.51 4.45
CA LEU A 119 -5.70 3.77 4.88
C LEU A 119 -5.10 3.67 6.29
N GLU A 120 -5.78 2.99 7.22
CA GLU A 120 -5.26 2.74 8.57
C GLU A 120 -3.96 1.94 8.52
N ILE A 121 -3.95 0.83 7.77
CA ILE A 121 -2.74 0.04 7.53
C ILE A 121 -1.62 0.92 7.00
N VAL A 122 -1.90 1.72 5.96
CA VAL A 122 -0.91 2.60 5.34
C VAL A 122 -0.41 3.68 6.29
N ASN A 123 -1.26 4.23 7.14
CA ASN A 123 -0.84 5.15 8.18
C ASN A 123 0.17 4.48 9.13
N THR A 124 -0.08 3.25 9.58
CA THR A 124 0.90 2.52 10.42
C THR A 124 2.23 2.27 9.71
N LEU A 125 2.20 2.01 8.39
CA LEU A 125 3.42 1.83 7.60
C LEU A 125 4.21 3.13 7.53
N ILE A 126 3.53 4.26 7.25
CA ILE A 126 4.15 5.59 7.21
C ILE A 126 4.73 5.96 8.58
N ASP A 127 3.98 5.78 9.66
CA ASP A 127 4.44 6.12 11.01
C ASP A 127 5.70 5.31 11.39
N THR A 128 5.78 4.05 10.94
CA THR A 128 6.98 3.21 11.11
C THR A 128 8.15 3.71 10.25
N LEU A 129 7.89 4.10 8.99
CA LEU A 129 8.90 4.63 8.08
C LEU A 129 9.49 5.96 8.59
N GLU A 130 8.64 6.85 9.12
CA GLU A 130 9.02 8.15 9.67
C GLU A 130 9.69 8.00 11.05
N GLY A 131 9.08 7.23 11.95
CA GLY A 131 9.50 7.10 13.34
C GLY A 131 10.73 6.22 13.53
N ASP A 132 10.67 4.97 13.09
CA ASP A 132 11.71 3.97 13.36
C ASP A 132 12.87 4.06 12.36
N LEU A 133 12.58 4.40 11.10
CA LEU A 133 13.58 4.45 10.03
C LEU A 133 14.03 5.87 9.67
N GLY A 134 13.36 6.91 10.19
CA GLY A 134 13.78 8.30 10.01
C GLY A 134 13.61 8.85 8.59
N LEU A 135 12.83 8.19 7.74
CA LEU A 135 12.56 8.62 6.37
C LEU A 135 11.63 9.83 6.36
N LYS A 136 11.89 10.81 5.51
CA LYS A 136 11.22 12.13 5.58
C LYS A 136 10.47 12.48 4.31
N ASN A 137 10.90 11.98 3.16
CA ASN A 137 10.34 12.35 1.87
C ASN A 137 9.34 11.31 1.39
N ILE A 138 8.22 11.24 2.10
CA ILE A 138 7.17 10.24 1.91
C ILE A 138 5.93 10.89 1.30
N HIS A 139 5.47 10.35 0.17
CA HIS A 139 4.25 10.77 -0.52
C HIS A 139 3.22 9.65 -0.52
N LEU A 140 2.06 9.91 0.07
CA LEU A 140 0.91 9.02 -0.01
C LEU A 140 0.08 9.33 -1.25
N ILE A 141 -0.20 8.31 -2.06
CA ILE A 141 -1.02 8.41 -3.27
C ILE A 141 -2.24 7.50 -3.12
N TYR A 142 -3.45 8.04 -3.22
CA TYR A 142 -4.64 7.23 -3.45
C TYR A 142 -4.65 6.75 -4.91
N SER A 143 -4.63 5.44 -5.11
CA SER A 143 -4.51 4.83 -6.44
C SER A 143 -5.85 4.65 -7.15
N GLY A 144 -6.96 4.83 -6.43
CA GLY A 144 -8.33 4.57 -6.87
C GLY A 144 -8.97 3.33 -6.24
N ARG A 145 -8.16 2.34 -5.83
CA ARG A 145 -8.64 1.11 -5.16
C ARG A 145 -7.84 0.76 -3.91
N GLY A 146 -6.96 1.66 -3.50
CA GLY A 146 -5.98 1.45 -2.46
C GLY A 146 -5.00 2.61 -2.49
N TYR A 147 -3.80 2.36 -1.99
CA TYR A 147 -2.85 3.42 -1.71
C TYR A 147 -1.44 2.98 -2.08
N HIS A 148 -0.66 3.93 -2.60
CA HIS A 148 0.77 3.78 -2.77
C HIS A 148 1.50 4.73 -1.82
N ILE A 149 2.47 4.21 -1.09
CA ILE A 149 3.48 5.03 -0.41
C ILE A 149 4.65 5.16 -1.38
N ARG A 150 5.13 6.38 -1.63
CA ARG A 150 6.30 6.65 -2.48
C ARG A 150 7.34 7.43 -1.69
N ILE A 151 8.53 6.86 -1.56
CA ILE A 151 9.63 7.36 -0.75
C ILE A 151 10.73 7.83 -1.68
N LEU A 152 11.15 9.08 -1.47
CA LEU A 152 12.12 9.78 -2.30
C LEU A 152 13.39 10.19 -1.53
N ASP A 153 13.56 9.69 -0.31
CA ASP A 153 14.82 9.77 0.43
C ASP A 153 15.94 9.13 -0.39
N GLU A 154 17.06 9.85 -0.53
CA GLU A 154 18.14 9.50 -1.47
C GLU A 154 18.72 8.10 -1.23
N GLU A 155 18.91 7.74 0.03
CA GLU A 155 19.36 6.42 0.47
C GLU A 155 18.45 5.29 -0.02
N MET A 156 17.14 5.46 0.08
CA MET A 156 16.17 4.48 -0.40
C MET A 156 16.05 4.49 -1.92
N MET A 157 16.25 5.65 -2.55
CA MET A 157 16.20 5.76 -4.00
C MET A 157 17.34 5.01 -4.71
N LEU A 158 18.49 4.88 -4.05
CA LEU A 158 19.67 4.15 -4.52
C LEU A 158 19.74 2.72 -4.00
N ALA A 159 18.90 2.35 -3.03
CA ALA A 159 18.84 1.02 -2.44
C ALA A 159 18.57 -0.08 -3.48
N ASN A 160 19.30 -1.18 -3.37
CA ASN A 160 19.10 -2.40 -4.15
C ASN A 160 17.88 -3.20 -3.67
N SER A 161 17.56 -4.27 -4.38
CA SER A 161 16.43 -5.14 -4.10
C SER A 161 16.51 -5.79 -2.71
N GLU A 162 17.70 -6.12 -2.24
CA GLU A 162 17.95 -6.77 -0.95
C GLU A 162 17.60 -5.84 0.21
N LEU A 163 18.16 -4.62 0.23
CA LEU A 163 17.84 -3.64 1.27
C LEU A 163 16.35 -3.27 1.27
N ARG A 164 15.76 -3.09 0.08
CA ARG A 164 14.32 -2.85 -0.06
C ARG A 164 13.48 -3.98 0.53
N SER A 165 13.87 -5.23 0.29
CA SER A 165 13.21 -6.39 0.86
C SER A 165 13.26 -6.40 2.39
N GLU A 166 14.41 -6.09 2.99
CA GLU A 166 14.56 -6.06 4.45
C GLU A 166 13.76 -4.92 5.09
N VAL A 167 13.82 -3.72 4.50
CA VAL A 167 12.99 -2.59 4.95
C VAL A 167 11.50 -2.93 4.82
N LEU A 168 11.09 -3.58 3.74
CA LEU A 168 9.70 -4.00 3.55
C LEU A 168 9.25 -4.94 4.68
N LYS A 169 10.03 -5.98 4.98
CA LYS A 169 9.70 -6.95 6.03
C LYS A 169 9.63 -6.30 7.41
N TYR A 170 10.53 -5.36 7.67
CA TYR A 170 10.54 -4.58 8.91
C TYR A 170 9.25 -3.77 9.06
N VAL A 171 8.95 -2.93 8.07
CA VAL A 171 7.79 -2.02 8.11
C VAL A 171 6.47 -2.79 8.07
N ALA A 172 6.44 -3.93 7.37
CA ALA A 172 5.28 -4.81 7.33
C ALA A 172 5.05 -5.56 8.64
N GLY A 173 6.06 -5.74 9.51
CA GLY A 173 5.96 -6.69 10.63
C GLY A 173 5.85 -8.14 10.13
N ALA A 174 6.59 -8.48 9.07
CA ALA A 174 6.48 -9.75 8.35
C ALA A 174 7.24 -10.93 9.00
N GLU A 175 7.96 -10.70 10.08
CA GLU A 175 8.76 -11.70 10.78
C GLU A 175 8.31 -11.78 12.24
N VAL A 176 8.33 -13.00 12.79
CA VAL A 176 8.01 -13.20 14.20
C VAL A 176 9.18 -12.66 15.03
N PRO A 177 8.95 -11.73 15.99
CA PRO A 177 10.02 -11.23 16.84
C PRO A 177 10.72 -12.36 17.58
N LYS A 178 12.04 -12.24 17.75
CA LYS A 178 12.81 -13.18 18.56
C LYS A 178 12.25 -13.19 19.98
N SER A 179 11.91 -14.38 20.48
CA SER A 179 11.41 -14.53 21.84
C SER A 179 12.51 -14.95 22.82
N GLN A 180 13.54 -15.66 22.33
CA GLN A 180 14.63 -16.15 23.16
C GLN A 180 15.84 -15.22 23.08
N PHE A 181 16.27 -14.74 24.25
CA PHE A 181 17.44 -13.88 24.41
C PHE A 181 18.45 -14.59 25.31
N ILE A 182 19.71 -14.64 24.87
CA ILE A 182 20.81 -15.28 25.59
C ILE A 182 21.76 -14.19 26.04
N ASN A 183 22.10 -14.15 27.33
CA ASN A 183 23.13 -13.26 27.85
C ASN A 183 24.41 -14.05 28.13
N SER A 184 25.24 -14.22 27.10
CA SER A 184 26.48 -15.01 27.18
C SER A 184 27.51 -14.49 28.19
N GLU A 185 27.39 -13.25 28.67
CA GLU A 185 28.36 -12.64 29.58
C GLU A 185 28.06 -12.89 31.07
N ILE A 186 26.80 -13.14 31.43
CA ILE A 186 26.36 -13.22 32.84
C ILE A 186 25.94 -14.65 33.24
N SER A 187 25.28 -15.39 32.34
CA SER A 187 24.97 -16.82 32.53
C SER A 187 24.44 -17.44 31.24
N ASN A 188 24.59 -18.76 31.04
CA ASN A 188 23.92 -19.48 29.95
C ASN A 188 22.38 -19.59 30.11
N GLN A 189 21.74 -18.76 30.94
CA GLN A 189 20.29 -18.75 31.08
C GLN A 189 19.66 -17.94 29.95
N SER A 190 18.72 -18.56 29.24
CA SER A 190 17.92 -17.89 28.21
C SER A 190 16.66 -17.29 28.83
N PHE A 191 16.39 -16.02 28.54
CA PHE A 191 15.13 -15.37 28.85
C PHE A 191 14.19 -15.51 27.66
N ASN A 192 12.92 -15.82 27.92
CA ASN A 192 11.89 -15.90 26.89
C ASN A 192 10.90 -14.75 27.09
N PHE A 193 10.92 -13.77 26.17
CA PHE A 193 9.96 -12.68 26.12
C PHE A 193 9.02 -12.90 24.94
N GLU A 194 7.72 -12.87 25.20
CA GLU A 194 6.75 -12.88 24.11
C GLU A 194 6.79 -11.53 23.37
N HIS A 195 6.36 -11.50 22.11
CA HIS A 195 6.37 -10.27 21.32
C HIS A 195 5.61 -9.11 22.01
N PHE A 196 4.53 -9.43 22.72
CA PHE A 196 3.72 -8.45 23.46
C PHE A 196 4.34 -8.02 24.80
N SER A 197 5.44 -8.63 25.24
CA SER A 197 6.16 -8.23 26.46
C SER A 197 7.13 -7.07 26.22
N ILE A 198 7.47 -6.76 24.96
CA ILE A 198 8.39 -5.69 24.57
C ILE A 198 7.57 -4.62 23.84
N PRO A 199 7.15 -3.53 24.50
CA PRO A 199 6.22 -2.55 23.94
C PRO A 199 6.89 -1.51 23.03
N ILE A 200 8.10 -1.78 22.53
CA ILE A 200 8.90 -0.86 21.73
C ILE A 200 9.56 -1.56 20.53
N GLY A 201 9.97 -0.76 19.54
CA GLY A 201 10.65 -1.21 18.33
C GLY A 201 9.85 -2.26 17.55
N TYR A 202 10.56 -3.20 16.93
CA TYR A 202 9.95 -4.20 16.06
C TYR A 202 8.86 -5.05 16.72
N SER A 203 9.05 -5.41 18.00
CA SER A 203 8.06 -6.17 18.76
C SER A 203 6.73 -5.43 18.88
N LYS A 204 6.77 -4.10 19.03
CA LYS A 204 5.57 -3.26 19.05
C LYS A 204 4.88 -3.25 17.69
N ILE A 205 5.63 -2.99 16.60
CA ILE A 205 5.10 -2.99 15.23
C ILE A 205 4.37 -4.30 14.92
N PHE A 206 5.03 -5.42 15.21
CA PHE A 206 4.46 -6.75 15.02
C PHE A 206 3.18 -6.95 15.86
N THR A 207 3.24 -6.62 17.16
CA THR A 207 2.12 -6.80 18.09
C THR A 207 0.89 -5.98 17.69
N ASP A 208 1.08 -4.71 17.33
CA ASP A 208 0.00 -3.82 16.90
C ASP A 208 -0.67 -4.33 15.63
N LYS A 209 0.11 -4.83 14.65
CA LYS A 209 -0.43 -5.42 13.42
C LYS A 209 -1.17 -6.72 13.66
N VAL A 210 -0.66 -7.58 14.56
CA VAL A 210 -1.39 -8.79 14.99
C VAL A 210 -2.73 -8.40 15.62
N LYS A 211 -2.75 -7.39 16.49
CA LYS A 211 -3.97 -6.88 17.12
C LYS A 211 -4.95 -6.38 16.06
N PHE A 212 -4.49 -5.53 15.14
CA PHE A 212 -5.30 -5.03 14.03
C PHE A 212 -5.91 -6.19 13.24
N ASN A 213 -5.09 -7.14 12.78
CA ASN A 213 -5.56 -8.30 12.02
C ASN A 213 -6.61 -9.12 12.81
N VAL A 214 -6.36 -9.42 14.09
CA VAL A 214 -7.28 -10.23 14.90
C VAL A 214 -8.62 -9.51 15.12
N GLN A 215 -8.59 -8.19 15.29
CA GLN A 215 -9.82 -7.39 15.46
C GLN A 215 -10.68 -7.35 14.19
N HIS A 216 -10.04 -7.36 13.02
CA HIS A 216 -10.72 -7.29 11.72
C HIS A 216 -11.10 -8.67 11.14
N LEU A 217 -10.84 -9.77 11.85
CA LEU A 217 -11.27 -11.11 11.44
C LEU A 217 -12.80 -11.23 11.42
N VAL A 218 -13.31 -11.82 10.34
CA VAL A 218 -14.72 -12.17 10.13
C VAL A 218 -14.97 -13.67 10.35
N GLY A 219 -13.96 -14.51 10.13
CA GLY A 219 -13.96 -15.94 10.40
C GLY A 219 -14.14 -16.85 9.18
N ASN A 220 -14.26 -16.28 7.99
CA ASN A 220 -14.34 -17.01 6.72
C ASN A 220 -13.02 -16.98 5.91
N GLU A 221 -12.00 -16.30 6.43
CA GLU A 221 -10.69 -16.15 5.80
C GLU A 221 -9.96 -17.50 5.75
N LYS A 222 -9.29 -17.76 4.62
CA LYS A 222 -8.43 -18.94 4.45
C LYS A 222 -6.99 -18.54 4.71
N LEU A 223 -6.57 -18.65 5.97
CA LEU A 223 -5.22 -18.28 6.40
C LEU A 223 -4.36 -19.54 6.61
N ASP A 224 -3.22 -19.59 5.95
CA ASP A 224 -2.28 -20.70 6.09
C ASP A 224 -1.81 -20.85 7.54
N GLY A 225 -1.89 -22.06 8.09
CA GLY A 225 -1.60 -22.36 9.49
C GLY A 225 -2.77 -22.15 10.47
N ILE A 226 -3.90 -21.59 10.04
CA ILE A 226 -5.11 -21.40 10.86
C ILE A 226 -6.24 -22.31 10.36
N ASN A 227 -6.57 -23.33 11.14
CA ASN A 227 -7.72 -24.20 10.86
C ASN A 227 -9.05 -23.60 11.39
N PRO A 228 -10.22 -24.09 10.95
CA PRO A 228 -11.51 -23.52 11.36
C PRO A 228 -11.75 -23.49 12.88
N LYS A 229 -11.25 -24.50 13.61
CA LYS A 229 -11.36 -24.52 15.08
C LYS A 229 -10.51 -23.41 15.70
N LEU A 230 -9.29 -23.20 15.20
CA LEU A 230 -8.41 -22.11 15.65
C LEU A 230 -9.00 -20.74 15.32
N MET A 231 -9.53 -20.55 14.12
CA MET A 231 -10.22 -19.32 13.76
C MET A 231 -11.36 -19.00 14.75
N LYS A 232 -12.20 -19.99 15.07
CA LYS A 232 -13.28 -19.82 16.05
C LYS A 232 -12.78 -19.40 17.43
N ASP A 233 -11.73 -20.06 17.91
CA ASP A 233 -11.17 -19.78 19.24
C ASP A 233 -10.46 -18.41 19.31
N ILE A 234 -9.82 -17.98 18.21
CA ILE A 234 -9.25 -16.63 18.07
C ILE A 234 -10.36 -15.58 18.19
N ILE A 235 -11.42 -15.71 17.40
CA ILE A 235 -12.52 -14.75 17.38
C ILE A 235 -13.25 -14.72 18.72
N ALA A 236 -13.47 -15.89 19.35
CA ALA A 236 -14.09 -15.96 20.67
C ALA A 236 -13.26 -15.24 21.76
N SER A 237 -11.93 -15.27 21.64
CA SER A 237 -11.01 -14.71 22.64
C SER A 237 -10.56 -13.27 22.34
N ARG A 238 -10.87 -12.72 21.16
CA ARG A 238 -10.29 -11.43 20.69
C ARG A 238 -10.59 -10.22 21.59
N HIS A 239 -11.70 -10.25 22.32
CA HIS A 239 -12.12 -9.19 23.26
C HIS A 239 -11.05 -8.90 24.33
N HIS A 240 -10.19 -9.86 24.66
CA HIS A 240 -9.04 -9.61 25.55
C HIS A 240 -8.09 -8.54 25.00
N LEU A 241 -7.97 -8.43 23.67
CA LEU A 241 -7.08 -7.48 23.02
C LEU A 241 -7.59 -6.04 23.07
N ASP A 242 -8.87 -5.80 23.36
CA ASP A 242 -9.41 -4.45 23.54
C ASP A 242 -8.66 -3.70 24.66
N ASN A 243 -8.21 -4.43 25.67
CA ASN A 243 -7.46 -3.92 26.83
C ASN A 243 -6.01 -4.46 26.87
N ASP A 244 -5.45 -4.90 25.74
CA ASP A 244 -4.08 -5.43 25.64
C ASP A 244 -3.76 -6.62 26.57
N ASN A 245 -4.77 -7.40 26.95
CA ASN A 245 -4.62 -8.59 27.80
C ASN A 245 -4.12 -9.82 27.02
N TRP A 246 -2.96 -9.69 26.36
CA TRP A 246 -2.34 -10.71 25.52
C TRP A 246 -2.10 -12.05 26.25
N GLY A 247 -1.81 -12.01 27.55
CA GLY A 247 -1.64 -13.21 28.35
C GLY A 247 -2.92 -14.04 28.46
N LEU A 248 -4.07 -13.40 28.64
CA LEU A 248 -5.38 -14.07 28.68
C LEU A 248 -5.76 -14.57 27.29
N PHE A 249 -5.57 -13.74 26.27
CA PHE A 249 -5.79 -14.13 24.87
C PHE A 249 -5.00 -15.39 24.49
N LYS A 250 -3.70 -15.43 24.83
CA LYS A 250 -2.83 -16.60 24.61
C LYS A 250 -3.26 -17.81 25.43
N LYS A 251 -3.69 -17.62 26.68
CA LYS A 251 -4.14 -18.69 27.57
C LYS A 251 -5.36 -19.41 26.98
N ASP A 252 -6.34 -18.66 26.49
CA ASP A 252 -7.60 -19.21 25.97
C ASP A 252 -7.40 -19.94 24.63
N ILE A 253 -6.48 -19.48 23.79
CA ILE A 253 -6.11 -20.16 22.53
C ILE A 253 -5.24 -21.40 22.78
N GLY A 254 -4.37 -21.34 23.79
CA GLY A 254 -3.36 -22.33 24.11
C GLY A 254 -2.02 -22.12 23.38
N PRO A 255 -0.87 -22.41 24.03
CA PRO A 255 0.45 -21.94 23.61
C PRO A 255 0.89 -22.44 22.22
N ARG A 256 0.63 -23.71 21.89
CA ARG A 256 0.99 -24.28 20.58
C ARG A 256 0.19 -23.64 19.45
N ARG A 257 -1.09 -23.36 19.68
CA ARG A 257 -1.98 -22.77 18.68
C ARG A 257 -1.74 -21.27 18.54
N TYR A 258 -1.37 -20.61 19.63
CA TYR A 258 -0.91 -19.23 19.61
C TYR A 258 0.35 -19.05 18.74
N LYS A 259 1.30 -19.99 18.80
CA LYS A 259 2.45 -19.98 17.90
C LYS A 259 2.03 -20.03 16.42
N ASN A 260 1.10 -20.91 16.07
CA ASN A 260 0.57 -20.98 14.70
C ASN A 260 -0.13 -19.67 14.27
N LEU A 261 -0.88 -19.04 15.18
CA LEU A 261 -1.49 -17.73 14.94
C LEU A 261 -0.43 -16.68 14.62
N VAL A 262 0.60 -16.55 15.46
CA VAL A 262 1.68 -15.56 15.31
C VAL A 262 2.43 -15.77 13.98
N GLU A 263 2.77 -17.00 13.62
CA GLU A 263 3.40 -17.31 12.34
C GLU A 263 2.49 -17.02 11.13
N ALA A 264 1.19 -17.30 11.25
CA ALA A 264 0.22 -16.96 10.21
C ALA A 264 0.07 -15.44 10.05
N MET A 265 0.06 -14.68 11.14
CA MET A 265 -0.05 -13.23 11.11
C MET A 265 1.17 -12.57 10.50
N ALA A 266 2.37 -13.10 10.71
CA ALA A 266 3.58 -12.66 10.01
C ALA A 266 3.43 -12.78 8.48
N ARG A 267 2.86 -13.89 7.98
CA ARG A 267 2.56 -14.09 6.56
C ARG A 267 1.47 -13.14 6.05
N VAL A 268 0.42 -12.93 6.83
CA VAL A 268 -0.67 -11.98 6.50
C VAL A 268 -0.11 -10.56 6.37
N ASN A 269 0.69 -10.14 7.35
CA ASN A 269 1.35 -8.84 7.35
C ASN A 269 2.15 -8.58 6.07
N LEU A 270 2.91 -9.58 5.60
CA LEU A 270 3.62 -9.49 4.33
C LEU A 270 2.66 -9.44 3.12
N ALA A 271 1.60 -10.26 3.13
CA ALA A 271 0.64 -10.35 2.04
C ALA A 271 -0.24 -9.09 1.88
N THR A 272 -0.33 -8.25 2.90
CA THR A 272 -1.02 -6.95 2.86
C THR A 272 -0.33 -5.95 1.91
N ILE A 273 0.95 -6.16 1.62
CA ILE A 273 1.76 -5.30 0.74
C ILE A 273 2.15 -6.11 -0.50
N ASP A 274 2.01 -5.55 -1.71
CA ASP A 274 2.56 -6.21 -2.90
C ASP A 274 4.09 -6.12 -2.91
N ALA A 275 4.75 -7.11 -2.29
CA ALA A 275 6.20 -7.17 -2.17
C ALA A 275 6.93 -7.15 -3.53
N LYS A 276 6.31 -7.70 -4.59
CA LYS A 276 6.89 -7.68 -5.94
C LYS A 276 6.92 -6.26 -6.49
N VAL A 277 5.92 -5.45 -6.17
CA VAL A 277 5.85 -4.04 -6.56
C VAL A 277 6.98 -3.27 -5.87
N SER A 278 7.17 -3.45 -4.56
CA SER A 278 8.17 -2.73 -3.77
C SER A 278 9.63 -2.98 -4.15
N ILE A 279 9.95 -4.21 -4.60
CA ILE A 279 11.32 -4.63 -4.91
C ILE A 279 11.69 -4.32 -6.38
N ASP A 280 10.71 -4.15 -7.28
CA ASP A 280 10.94 -3.91 -8.71
C ASP A 280 11.43 -2.48 -9.00
N LEU A 281 12.74 -2.35 -9.22
CA LEU A 281 13.40 -1.07 -9.52
C LEU A 281 12.93 -0.40 -10.81
N LYS A 282 12.22 -1.09 -11.71
CA LYS A 282 11.77 -0.52 -12.99
C LYS A 282 10.24 -0.58 -13.15
N ARG A 283 9.51 -0.68 -12.04
CA ARG A 283 8.04 -0.70 -11.99
C ARG A 283 7.44 0.56 -12.61
N ILE A 284 6.23 0.43 -13.14
CA ILE A 284 5.36 1.57 -13.46
C ILE A 284 4.15 1.53 -12.52
N LEU A 285 3.79 2.67 -11.95
CA LEU A 285 2.63 2.84 -11.09
C LEU A 285 1.65 3.81 -11.75
N ARG A 286 0.38 3.76 -11.35
CA ARG A 286 -0.63 4.70 -11.86
C ARG A 286 -0.14 6.14 -11.64
N LEU A 287 -0.24 6.94 -12.70
CA LEU A 287 0.12 8.35 -12.67
C LEU A 287 -0.84 9.08 -11.70
N PRO A 288 -0.34 9.72 -10.63
CA PRO A 288 -1.15 10.65 -9.83
C PRO A 288 -1.75 11.74 -10.73
N SER A 289 -2.91 12.25 -10.32
CA SER A 289 -3.88 13.02 -11.11
C SER A 289 -4.58 12.29 -12.25
N SER A 290 -4.21 11.06 -12.65
CA SER A 290 -4.92 10.34 -13.74
C SER A 290 -6.19 9.62 -13.26
N LEU A 291 -7.09 9.27 -14.20
CA LEU A 291 -8.32 8.55 -13.89
C LEU A 291 -8.09 7.03 -13.74
N HIS A 292 -8.61 6.43 -12.66
CA HIS A 292 -8.77 4.98 -12.52
C HIS A 292 -10.09 4.53 -13.14
N SER A 293 -10.09 4.29 -14.45
CA SER A 293 -11.32 4.05 -15.22
C SER A 293 -12.13 2.80 -14.83
N LYS A 294 -11.58 1.79 -14.14
CA LYS A 294 -12.42 0.66 -13.64
C LYS A 294 -13.38 1.07 -12.53
N VAL A 295 -13.04 2.09 -11.74
CA VAL A 295 -13.79 2.50 -10.55
C VAL A 295 -14.24 3.96 -10.61
N SER A 296 -13.90 4.69 -11.68
CA SER A 296 -14.23 6.10 -11.89
C SER A 296 -13.75 7.02 -10.75
N MET A 297 -12.53 6.80 -10.26
CA MET A 297 -11.91 7.64 -9.23
C MET A 297 -10.64 8.29 -9.75
N LYS A 298 -10.33 9.49 -9.28
CA LYS A 298 -9.05 10.18 -9.51
C LYS A 298 -7.96 9.50 -8.69
N CYS A 299 -6.86 9.14 -9.34
CA CYS A 299 -5.62 8.85 -8.65
C CYS A 299 -5.04 10.18 -8.18
N MET A 300 -4.70 10.36 -6.91
CA MET A 300 -4.23 11.66 -6.43
C MET A 300 -3.31 11.53 -5.22
N GLU A 301 -2.46 12.53 -5.02
CA GLU A 301 -1.66 12.63 -3.81
C GLU A 301 -2.53 13.05 -2.62
N VAL A 302 -2.37 12.35 -1.52
CA VAL A 302 -3.04 12.60 -0.25
C VAL A 302 -2.16 13.54 0.56
N LYS A 303 -2.55 14.82 0.62
CA LYS A 303 -1.77 15.86 1.33
C LYS A 303 -1.96 15.85 2.84
N ASN A 304 -3.14 15.45 3.32
CA ASN A 304 -3.45 15.33 4.73
C ASN A 304 -4.14 13.98 4.95
N ARG A 305 -3.49 13.09 5.71
CA ARG A 305 -3.92 11.70 5.94
C ARG A 305 -5.16 11.61 6.84
N GLU A 306 -5.30 12.54 7.79
CA GLU A 306 -6.36 12.54 8.81
C GLU A 306 -7.72 12.96 8.25
N THR A 307 -7.72 13.78 7.20
CA THR A 307 -8.94 14.37 6.62
C THR A 307 -9.24 13.86 5.21
N PHE A 308 -8.46 12.91 4.71
CA PHE A 308 -8.63 12.40 3.35
C PHE A 308 -9.80 11.43 3.29
N ASP A 309 -10.84 11.85 2.58
CA ASP A 309 -11.93 10.99 2.15
C ASP A 309 -11.88 10.82 0.61
N PRO A 310 -11.63 9.61 0.08
CA PRO A 310 -11.65 9.38 -1.36
C PRO A 310 -13.02 9.62 -2.00
N PHE A 311 -14.12 9.46 -1.25
CA PHE A 311 -15.50 9.64 -1.75
C PHE A 311 -15.92 11.11 -1.86
N ASP A 312 -15.15 12.02 -1.28
CA ASP A 312 -15.26 13.47 -1.47
C ASP A 312 -14.19 13.96 -2.45
N LYS A 313 -12.91 13.76 -2.11
CA LYS A 313 -11.77 14.40 -2.80
C LYS A 313 -11.45 13.77 -4.15
N ALA A 314 -11.60 12.46 -4.27
CA ALA A 314 -11.14 11.71 -5.44
C ALA A 314 -12.25 11.39 -6.45
N VAL A 315 -13.44 11.96 -6.29
CA VAL A 315 -14.56 11.77 -7.23
C VAL A 315 -14.46 12.80 -8.37
N PRO A 316 -14.40 12.37 -9.64
CA PRO A 316 -14.43 13.29 -10.78
C PRO A 316 -15.87 13.79 -11.03
N LYS A 317 -15.99 14.97 -11.64
CA LYS A 317 -17.28 15.68 -11.80
C LYS A 317 -18.35 14.85 -12.51
N PHE A 318 -17.98 14.13 -13.56
CA PHE A 318 -18.91 13.31 -14.34
C PHE A 318 -19.60 12.21 -13.51
N VAL A 319 -19.04 11.80 -12.36
CA VAL A 319 -19.68 10.80 -11.49
C VAL A 319 -20.89 11.37 -10.76
N TYR A 320 -20.88 12.66 -10.44
CA TYR A 320 -22.05 13.36 -9.89
C TYR A 320 -23.12 13.55 -10.98
N GLU A 321 -22.70 13.97 -12.18
CA GLU A 321 -23.60 14.11 -13.35
C GLU A 321 -24.34 12.81 -13.69
N ARG A 322 -23.66 11.65 -13.61
CA ARG A 322 -24.30 10.32 -13.79
C ARG A 322 -25.45 10.08 -12.83
N LYS A 323 -25.36 10.60 -11.61
CA LYS A 323 -26.38 10.40 -10.56
C LYS A 323 -27.51 11.42 -10.66
N GLY A 324 -27.42 12.41 -11.56
CA GLY A 324 -28.35 13.52 -11.64
C GLY A 324 -28.27 14.44 -10.41
N VAL A 325 -27.11 14.49 -9.75
CA VAL A 325 -26.83 15.29 -8.55
C VAL A 325 -25.95 16.48 -8.91
#